data_AF-A0A2V9D4K6-F1
#
_entry.id   AF-A0A2V9D4K6-F1
#
_cell.length_a   1.000
_cell.length_b   1.000
_cell.length_c   1.000
_cell.angle_alpha   90.00
_cell.angle_beta   90.00
_cell.angle_gamma   90.00
#
_symmetry.space_group_name_H-M   'P 1'
#
loop_
_entity.id
_entity.type
_entity.pdbx_description
1 polymer ?
#
loop_
_entity_poly.entity_id
_entity_poly.type
_entity_poly.pdbx_seq_one_letter_code
_entity_poly.pdbx_strand_id
1 'polypeptide(L)' 'MDRKNETFHHHIRWQGGALNWETWSTRAAAEYSARQIVRPGETYVIEEFGEACMTCGAIRVKTARAGK' A
#
# COMPACT_ATOMS: atom_id res chain seq x y z
N MET A 1 -25.80 -12.24 -2.71
CA MET A 1 -24.35 -12.51 -2.82
C MET A 1 -23.67 -11.16 -2.92
N ASP A 2 -23.61 -10.48 -1.78
CA ASP A 2 -23.31 -9.06 -1.72
C ASP A 2 -21.82 -8.94 -1.40
N ARG A 3 -20.98 -9.12 -2.42
CA ARG A 3 -19.57 -8.71 -2.38
C ARG A 3 -19.55 -7.18 -2.30
N LYS A 4 -19.83 -6.65 -1.12
CA LYS A 4 -19.69 -5.25 -0.76
C LYS A 4 -18.24 -4.86 -0.99
N ASN A 5 -17.95 -4.28 -2.16
CA ASN A 5 -16.95 -3.24 -2.39
C ASN A 5 -15.81 -3.20 -1.36
N GLU A 6 -15.07 -4.29 -1.22
CA GLU A 6 -13.89 -4.36 -0.38
C GLU A 6 -12.86 -3.46 -1.07
N THR A 7 -12.56 -2.31 -0.47
CA THR A 7 -11.63 -1.35 -1.06
C THR A 7 -10.22 -1.88 -0.86
N PHE A 8 -9.81 -2.79 -1.74
CA PHE A 8 -8.46 -3.34 -1.78
C PHE A 8 -7.48 -2.24 -2.19
N HIS A 9 -6.32 -2.26 -1.56
CA HIS A 9 -5.18 -1.44 -1.92
C HIS A 9 -3.93 -2.28 -1.91
N HIS A 10 -2.89 -1.76 -2.52
CA HIS A 10 -1.64 -2.47 -2.74
C HIS A 10 -0.53 -1.69 -2.07
N HIS A 11 0.45 -2.41 -1.54
CA HIS A 11 1.69 -1.86 -1.01
C HIS A 11 2.88 -2.50 -1.71
N ILE A 12 3.94 -1.71 -1.89
CA ILE A 12 5.21 -2.21 -2.41
C ILE A 12 6.08 -2.59 -1.22
N ARG A 13 6.50 -3.85 -1.16
CA ARG A 13 7.48 -4.34 -0.20
C ARG A 13 8.83 -4.51 -0.89
N TRP A 14 9.81 -3.76 -0.44
CA TRP A 14 11.19 -3.89 -0.91
C TRP A 14 11.83 -5.11 -0.26
N GLN A 15 12.69 -5.81 -0.99
CA GLN A 15 13.32 -7.04 -0.51
C GLN A 15 14.29 -6.82 0.67
N GLY A 16 14.71 -5.55 0.89
CA GLY A 16 15.39 -5.09 2.11
C GLY A 16 14.49 -4.93 3.35
N GLY A 17 13.21 -5.33 3.28
CA GLY A 17 12.27 -5.32 4.41
C GLY A 17 11.52 -4.01 4.61
N ALA A 18 11.83 -2.96 3.86
CA ALA A 18 11.08 -1.70 3.89
C ALA A 18 9.74 -1.87 3.16
N LEU A 19 8.63 -1.61 3.85
CA LEU A 19 7.32 -1.51 3.22
C LEU A 19 7.07 -0.05 2.82
N ASN A 20 6.68 0.15 1.57
CA ASN A 20 6.24 1.45 1.11
C ASN A 20 4.82 1.72 1.58
N TRP A 21 4.67 2.75 2.41
CA TRP A 21 3.40 3.12 3.04
C TRP A 21 2.41 3.82 2.10
N GLU A 22 2.82 4.15 0.88
CA GLU A 22 1.89 4.63 -0.14
C GLU A 22 0.93 3.51 -0.54
N THR A 23 -0.34 3.88 -0.72
CA THR A 23 -1.42 2.96 -1.04
C THR A 23 -1.81 3.14 -2.50
N TRP A 24 -1.91 2.05 -3.24
CA TRP A 24 -2.42 2.07 -4.61
C TRP A 24 -3.70 1.28 -4.76
N SER A 25 -4.70 1.86 -5.41
CA SER A 25 -5.98 1.20 -5.66
C SER A 25 -5.85 0.02 -6.62
N THR A 26 -4.78 -0.06 -7.40
CA THR A 26 -4.53 -1.14 -8.36
C THR A 26 -3.10 -1.63 -8.30
N ARG A 27 -2.92 -2.94 -8.51
CA ARG A 27 -1.61 -3.57 -8.65
C ARG A 27 -0.77 -2.91 -9.74
N ALA A 28 -1.38 -2.61 -10.89
CA ALA A 28 -0.68 -2.00 -12.01
C ALA A 28 -0.08 -0.62 -11.67
N ALA A 29 -0.80 0.20 -10.90
CA ALA A 29 -0.29 1.48 -10.43
C ALA A 29 0.88 1.29 -9.44
N ALA A 30 0.76 0.35 -8.51
CA ALA A 30 1.86 -0.02 -7.61
C ALA A 30 3.09 -0.53 -8.38
N GLU A 31 2.90 -1.38 -9.40
CA GLU A 31 4.01 -1.87 -10.25
C GLU A 31 4.68 -0.74 -11.01
N TYR A 32 3.90 0.16 -11.58
CA TYR A 32 4.43 1.31 -12.29
C TYR A 32 5.29 2.17 -11.37
N SER A 33 4.77 2.55 -10.21
CA SER A 33 5.53 3.31 -9.21
C SER A 33 6.77 2.54 -8.72
N ALA A 34 6.64 1.24 -8.46
CA ALA A 34 7.77 0.41 -8.03
C ALA A 34 8.90 0.45 -9.06
N ARG A 35 8.59 0.32 -10.35
CA ARG A 35 9.58 0.37 -11.43
C ARG A 35 10.27 1.72 -11.57
N GLN A 36 9.61 2.82 -11.17
CA GLN A 36 10.22 4.15 -11.19
C GLN A 36 11.17 4.37 -10.02
N ILE A 37 10.92 3.72 -8.88
CA ILE A 37 11.63 3.96 -7.61
C ILE A 37 12.70 2.88 -7.35
N VAL A 38 12.50 1.67 -7.87
CA VAL A 38 13.38 0.51 -7.65
C VAL A 38 14.82 0.85 -8.05
N ARG A 39 15.74 0.60 -7.13
CA ARG A 39 17.17 0.78 -7.39
C ARG A 39 17.72 -0.42 -8.19
N PRO A 40 18.76 -0.22 -9.02
CA PRO A 40 19.40 -1.33 -9.73
C PRO A 40 19.91 -2.39 -8.73
N GLY A 41 19.47 -3.63 -8.89
CA GLY A 41 19.77 -4.74 -7.99
C GLY A 41 18.78 -4.92 -6.83
N GLU A 42 17.83 -4.00 -6.67
CA GLU A 42 16.76 -4.14 -5.69
C GLU A 42 15.57 -4.86 -6.31
N THR A 43 14.91 -5.71 -5.52
CA THR A 43 13.68 -6.39 -5.92
C THR A 43 12.54 -5.93 -5.03
N TYR A 44 11.33 -6.02 -5.57
CA TYR A 44 10.12 -5.61 -4.88
C TYR A 44 9.01 -6.65 -5.08
N VAL A 45 8.13 -6.71 -4.10
CA VAL A 45 6.90 -7.52 -4.13
C VAL A 45 5.74 -6.57 -3.91
N ILE A 46 4.62 -6.83 -4.57
CA ILE A 46 3.39 -6.09 -4.32
C ILE A 46 2.47 -6.97 -3.51
N GLU A 47 2.14 -6.50 -2.31
CA GLU A 47 1.22 -7.16 -1.40
C GLU A 47 -0.14 -6.45 -1.48
N GLU A 48 -1.21 -7.24 -1.60
CA GLU A 48 -2.59 -6.75 -1.60
C GLU A 48 -3.13 -6.75 -0.17
N PHE A 49 -3.76 -5.65 0.22
CA PHE A 49 -4.33 -5.44 1.53
C PHE A 49 -5.78 -4.94 1.39
N GLY A 50 -6.69 -5.53 2.17
CA GLY A 50 -8.08 -5.09 2.25
C GLY A 50 -8.30 -3.91 3.19
N GLU A 51 -9.56 -3.55 3.43
CA GLU A 51 -9.96 -2.49 4.38
C GLU A 51 -9.46 -2.74 5.82
N ALA A 52 -9.28 -4.00 6.21
CA ALA A 52 -8.74 -4.41 7.50
C ALA A 52 -7.21 -4.22 7.64
N CYS A 53 -6.56 -3.52 6.70
CA CYS A 53 -5.16 -3.14 6.84
C CYS A 53 -4.98 -2.27 8.08
N MET A 54 -4.59 -2.89 9.21
CA MET A 54 -4.43 -2.22 10.50
C MET A 54 -3.49 -1.03 10.38
N THR A 55 -2.48 -1.12 9.52
CA THR A 55 -1.49 -0.05 9.37
C THR A 55 -2.03 1.14 8.59
N CYS A 56 -2.77 0.93 7.50
CA CYS A 56 -3.46 2.01 6.79
C CYS A 56 -4.59 2.61 7.63
N GLY A 57 -5.31 1.79 8.40
CA GLY A 57 -6.29 2.24 9.37
C GLY A 57 -5.67 3.14 10.44
N ALA A 58 -4.52 2.75 11.00
CA ALA A 58 -3.80 3.54 11.99
C ALA A 58 -3.25 4.86 11.43
N ILE A 59 -2.78 4.89 10.17
CA ILE A 59 -2.35 6.12 9.50
C ILE A 59 -3.52 7.08 9.32
N ARG A 60 -4.67 6.61 8.83
CA ARG A 60 -5.90 7.42 8.67
C ARG A 60 -6.37 8.03 10.01
N VAL A 61 -6.27 7.28 11.10
CA VAL A 61 -6.64 7.76 12.44
C VAL A 61 -5.68 8.84 12.96
N LYS A 62 -4.38 8.78 12.63
CA LYS A 62 -3.41 9.82 13.02
C LYS A 62 -3.65 11.13 12.27
N THR A 63 -4.01 11.09 10.99
CA THR A 63 -4.30 12.32 10.22
C THR A 63 -5.56 13.03 10.74
N ALA A 64 -6.53 12.30 11.30
CA ALA A 64 -7.73 12.88 11.91
C ALA A 64 -7.48 13.54 13.28
N ARG A 65 -6.36 13.25 13.97
CA ARG A 65 -6.03 13.83 15.29
C ARG A 65 -5.02 14.99 15.23
N ALA A 66 -4.44 15.28 14.07
CA ALA A 66 -3.46 16.35 13.89
C ALA A 66 -4.08 17.68 13.39
N GLY A 67 -5.41 17.77 13.27
CA GLY A 67 -6.11 19.01 12.94
C GLY A 67 -7.08 19.39 14.06
N LYS A 68 -6.58 20.05 15.11
CA LYS A 68 -7.42 20.84 16.01
C LYS A 68 -6.63 22.02 16.54
#